data_AF-A0A0W0S884-F1
#
_entry.id   AF-A0A0W0S884-F1
#
_cell.length_a   1.000
_cell.length_b   1.000
_cell.length_c   1.000
_cell.angle_alpha   90.00
_cell.angle_beta   90.00
_cell.angle_gamma   90.00
#
_symmetry.space_group_name_H-M   'P 1'
#
loop_
_entity.id
_entity.type
_entity.pdbx_description
1 polymer ?
#
loop_
_entity_poly.entity_id
_entity_poly.type
_entity_poly.pdbx_seq_one_letter_code
_entity_poly.pdbx_strand_id
1 'polypeptide(L)' 'MKTYLIFFGLFFSFLVFAADIPQDNLGAQKYDKSQCFNNTAQDCINSQCLNSDQIDCQDNCRKMAQAKCQQQTNE' A
#
# COMPACT_ATOMS: atom_id res chain seq x y z
N MET A 1 -27.38 -27.91 51.55
CA MET A 1 -26.18 -27.25 50.99
C MET A 1 -25.81 -27.92 49.68
N LYS A 2 -26.44 -27.57 48.55
CA LYS A 2 -26.11 -28.20 47.25
C LYS A 2 -26.26 -27.27 46.04
N THR A 3 -26.69 -26.03 46.26
CA THR A 3 -27.03 -25.06 45.20
C THR A 3 -26.01 -23.93 45.05
N TYR A 4 -24.92 -23.94 45.81
CA TYR A 4 -23.92 -22.85 45.80
C TYR A 4 -22.72 -23.11 44.88
N LEU A 5 -22.63 -24.29 44.24
CA LEU A 5 -21.49 -24.67 43.40
C LEU A 5 -21.64 -24.33 41.91
N ILE A 6 -22.76 -23.71 41.50
CA ILE A 6 -22.99 -23.36 40.08
C ILE A 6 -22.58 -21.91 39.78
N PHE A 7 -22.45 -21.05 40.79
CA PHE A 7 -22.16 -19.62 40.58
C PHE A 7 -20.68 -19.28 40.39
N PHE A 8 -19.75 -20.21 40.66
CA PHE A 8 -18.31 -19.93 40.64
C PHE A 8 -17.66 -20.10 39.24
N GLY A 9 -18.38 -20.68 38.27
CA GLY A 9 -17.85 -20.97 36.93
C GLY A 9 -18.02 -19.85 35.89
N LEU A 10 -18.81 -18.81 36.19
CA LEU A 10 -19.20 -17.79 35.20
C LEU A 10 -18.25 -16.58 35.11
N PHE A 11 -17.24 -16.49 35.97
CA PHE A 11 -16.33 -15.34 36.00
C PHE A 11 -15.11 -15.45 35.07
N PHE A 12 -15.00 -16.53 34.30
CA PHE A 12 -13.82 -16.80 33.46
C PHE A 12 -14.07 -16.57 31.96
N SER A 13 -14.89 -15.59 31.61
CA SER A 13 -15.07 -15.16 30.22
C SER A 13 -14.69 -13.68 30.10
N PHE A 14 -13.91 -13.37 29.07
CA PHE A 14 -13.49 -12.03 28.63
C PHE A 14 -12.22 -11.44 29.26
N LEU A 15 -11.09 -12.14 29.14
CA LEU A 15 -9.80 -11.47 28.96
C LEU A 15 -9.46 -11.49 27.47
N VAL A 16 -10.11 -10.60 26.71
CA VAL A 16 -9.68 -10.30 25.34
C VAL A 16 -8.57 -9.27 25.47
N PHE A 17 -7.32 -9.72 25.39
CA PHE A 17 -6.20 -8.80 25.22
C PHE A 17 -6.25 -8.34 23.77
N ALA A 18 -6.58 -7.06 23.55
CA ALA A 18 -6.15 -6.42 22.32
C ALA A 18 -4.62 -6.45 22.36
N ALA A 19 -4.01 -7.35 21.59
CA ALA A 19 -2.63 -7.16 21.24
C ALA A 19 -2.59 -5.79 20.55
N ASP A 20 -1.84 -4.84 21.11
CA ASP A 20 -1.34 -3.72 20.34
C ASP A 20 -0.47 -4.33 19.25
N ILE A 21 -1.11 -4.77 18.16
CA ILE A 21 -0.41 -5.04 16.92
C ILE A 21 0.17 -3.68 16.60
N PRO A 22 1.51 -3.50 16.62
CA PRO A 22 2.07 -2.26 16.16
C PRO A 22 1.44 -2.03 14.79
N GLN A 23 0.94 -0.82 14.53
CA GLN A 23 0.67 -0.41 13.15
C GLN A 23 2.03 -0.35 12.44
N ASP A 24 2.65 -1.52 12.27
CA ASP A 24 3.58 -1.72 11.21
C ASP A 24 2.74 -1.40 9.98
N ASN A 25 3.12 -0.33 9.29
CA ASN A 25 2.47 0.16 8.09
C ASN A 25 2.68 -0.86 6.94
N LEU A 26 2.33 -2.12 7.17
CA LEU A 26 2.25 -3.22 6.24
C LEU A 26 1.10 -2.96 5.28
N GLY A 27 1.23 -1.92 4.44
CA GLY A 27 0.25 -1.62 3.39
C GLY A 27 0.21 -0.19 2.89
N ALA A 28 0.84 0.77 3.57
CA ALA A 28 0.91 2.14 3.09
C ALA A 28 2.38 2.55 2.94
N GLN A 29 3.03 2.01 1.90
CA GLN A 29 4.16 2.73 1.31
C GLN A 29 3.60 4.12 0.96
N LYS A 30 3.96 5.13 1.76
CA LYS A 30 3.49 6.50 1.55
C LYS A 30 3.73 6.82 0.08
N TYR A 31 2.68 7.23 -0.62
CA TYR A 31 2.77 7.54 -2.03
C TYR A 31 3.88 8.57 -2.26
N ASP A 32 5.03 8.10 -2.76
CA ASP A 32 6.16 8.93 -3.09
C ASP A 32 6.05 9.27 -4.58
N LYS A 33 5.71 10.54 -4.86
CA LYS A 33 5.62 11.09 -6.21
C LYS A 33 6.88 10.84 -7.02
N SER A 34 8.06 10.94 -6.39
CA SER A 34 9.35 10.72 -7.03
C SER A 34 9.50 9.24 -7.42
N GLN A 35 9.15 8.34 -6.51
CA GLN A 35 9.18 6.91 -6.78
C GLN A 35 8.17 6.51 -7.88
N CYS A 36 6.95 7.04 -7.84
CA CYS A 36 5.95 6.83 -8.88
C CYS A 36 6.48 7.29 -10.25
N PHE A 37 7.03 8.51 -10.31
CA PHE A 37 7.56 9.07 -11.55
C PHE A 37 8.69 8.19 -12.10
N ASN A 38 9.68 7.85 -11.26
CA ASN A 38 10.83 7.08 -11.68
C ASN A 38 10.42 5.68 -12.15
N ASN A 39 9.61 4.97 -11.37
CA ASN A 39 9.16 3.62 -11.73
C ASN A 39 8.36 3.65 -13.04
N THR A 40 7.36 4.52 -13.13
CA THR A 40 6.48 4.61 -14.31
C THR A 40 7.26 5.02 -15.57
N ALA A 41 8.20 5.96 -15.45
CA ALA A 41 9.01 6.39 -16.59
C ALA A 41 9.94 5.26 -17.06
N GLN A 42 10.62 4.58 -16.14
CA GLN A 42 11.53 3.48 -16.48
C GLN A 42 10.78 2.28 -17.07
N ASP A 43 9.62 1.91 -16.51
CA ASP A 43 8.80 0.83 -17.04
C ASP A 43 8.33 1.13 -18.48
N CYS A 44 7.96 2.39 -18.75
CA CYS A 44 7.62 2.82 -20.10
C CYS A 44 8.83 2.75 -21.03
N ILE A 45 9.99 3.26 -20.61
CA ILE A 45 11.20 3.25 -21.44
C ILE A 45 11.60 1.82 -21.79
N ASN A 46 11.59 0.93 -20.79
CA ASN A 46 11.99 -0.46 -20.96
C ASN A 46 11.01 -1.24 -21.83
N SER A 47 9.70 -0.95 -21.74
CA SER A 47 8.69 -1.67 -22.52
C SER A 47 8.49 -1.12 -23.94
N GLN A 48 8.60 0.20 -24.12
CA GLN A 48 8.26 0.87 -25.37
C GLN A 48 9.50 1.33 -26.14
N CYS A 49 10.49 1.92 -25.47
CA CYS A 49 11.57 2.61 -26.18
C CYS A 49 12.65 1.70 -26.75
N LEU A 50 12.85 0.51 -26.19
CA LEU A 50 13.82 -0.45 -26.73
C LEU A 50 13.46 -0.92 -28.15
N ASN A 51 12.17 -0.91 -28.50
CA ASN A 51 11.67 -1.35 -29.80
C ASN A 51 10.99 -0.20 -30.58
N SER A 52 11.19 1.05 -30.15
CA SER A 52 10.55 2.21 -30.78
C SER A 52 11.54 2.95 -31.68
N ASP A 53 11.10 3.27 -32.89
CA ASP A 53 11.84 4.13 -33.82
C ASP A 53 11.68 5.63 -33.48
N GLN A 54 10.92 5.96 -32.43
CA GLN A 54 10.69 7.34 -32.02
C GLN A 54 11.87 7.89 -31.22
N ILE A 55 12.50 8.94 -31.76
CA ILE A 55 13.61 9.67 -31.11
C ILE A 55 13.20 10.21 -29.73
N ASP A 56 11.96 10.68 -29.60
CA ASP A 56 11.45 11.30 -28.37
C ASP A 56 10.79 10.31 -27.39
N CYS A 57 10.95 9.00 -27.60
CA CYS A 57 10.25 7.99 -26.80
C CYS A 57 10.49 8.17 -25.29
N GLN A 58 11.73 8.44 -24.89
CA GLN A 58 12.09 8.63 -23.48
C GLN A 58 11.39 9.86 -22.88
N ASP A 59 11.31 10.96 -23.62
CA ASP A 59 10.66 12.19 -23.14
C ASP A 59 9.14 12.04 -23.10
N ASN A 60 8.55 11.29 -24.03
CA ASN A 60 7.13 10.94 -23.99
C ASN A 60 6.81 10.07 -22.77
N CYS A 61 7.66 9.09 -22.44
CA CYS A 61 7.53 8.27 -21.23
C CYS A 61 7.60 9.11 -19.95
N ARG A 62 8.52 10.10 -19.88
CA ARG A 62 8.61 11.03 -18.75
C ARG A 62 7.36 11.90 -18.61
N LYS A 63 6.85 12.47 -19.70
CA LYS A 63 5.62 13.28 -19.69
C LYS A 63 4.41 12.46 -19.25
N MET A 64 4.29 11.22 -19.71
CA MET A 64 3.22 10.31 -19.28
C MET A 64 3.35 9.98 -17.78
N ALA A 65 4.55 9.66 -17.30
CA ALA A 65 4.78 9.39 -15.89
C ALA A 65 4.41 10.59 -15.01
N GLN A 66 4.75 11.80 -15.45
CA GLN A 66 4.34 13.04 -14.77
C GLN A 66 2.82 13.17 -14.69
N ALA A 67 2.10 13.01 -15.81
CA ALA A 67 0.65 13.12 -15.83
C ALA A 67 -0.03 12.06 -14.93
N LYS A 68 0.40 10.80 -15.04
CA LYS A 68 -0.17 9.68 -14.27
C LYS A 68 0.05 9.85 -12.76
N CYS A 69 1.27 10.20 -12.36
CA CYS A 69 1.60 10.36 -10.95
C CYS A 69 1.04 11.67 -10.35
N GLN A 70 0.77 12.69 -11.18
CA GLN A 70 0.03 13.88 -10.73
C GLN A 70 -1.45 13.55 -10.47
N GLN A 71 -2.08 12.74 -11.33
CA GLN A 71 -3.48 12.31 -11.14
C GLN A 71 -3.65 11.52 -9.83
N GLN A 72 -2.77 10.56 -9.55
CA GLN A 72 -2.85 9.71 -8.34
C GLN A 72 -2.63 10.46 -7.01
N THR A 73 -2.17 11.71 -7.03
CA THR A 73 -2.11 12.54 -5.80
C THR A 73 -3.42 13.29 -5.53
N ASN A 74 -4.20 13.55 -6.58
CA ASN A 74 -5.40 14.36 -6.49
C ASN A 74 -6.68 13.51 -6.30
N GLU A 75 -6.53 12.20 -6.15
CA GLU A 75 -7.55 11.24 -5.72
C GLU A 75 -7.40 10.94 -4.22
#